data_AF-A0A963L4M1-F1
#
_entry.id   AF-A0A963L4M1-F1
#
_cell.length_a   1.000
_cell.length_b   1.000
_cell.length_c   1.000
_cell.angle_alpha   90.00
_cell.angle_beta   90.00
_cell.angle_gamma   90.00
#
_symmetry.space_group_name_H-M   'P 1'
#
loop_
_entity.id
_entity.type
_entity.pdbx_description
1 polymer ?
#
loop_
_entity_poly.entity_id
_entity_poly.type
_entity_poly.pdbx_seq_one_letter_code
_entity_poly.pdbx_strand_id
1 'polypeptide(L)'
;MFIAADASASKAIMINQTSRTPLFDGRCGDGEWQGATRIQLPAEAAVYLMHDQHSLFVCAKAKDNDYTVIDLYIEDAKTGHLHNLHASAQLGERLFTENAWSESEFWNHKDWSAFWVPYAGNEDTENGLRTRFLKGSHREVQVLRSKFPGNTWNMMIGVSGLHHEGKYGAEFFHPESAVDTDASTWARFSFAGEEGAR
;
A
#
# COMPACT_ATOMS: atom_id res chain seq x y z
N MET A 1 27.44 -30.21 12.97
CA MET A 1 26.80 -30.35 11.63
C MET A 1 25.91 -29.14 11.47
N PHE A 2 26.38 -28.11 10.75
CA PHE A 2 25.60 -26.91 10.51
C PHE A 2 24.72 -27.15 9.29
N ILE A 3 23.40 -27.12 9.47
CA ILE A 3 22.47 -27.07 8.35
C ILE A 3 22.41 -25.60 7.95
N ALA A 4 23.07 -25.26 6.83
CA ALA A 4 22.85 -23.99 6.18
C ALA A 4 21.41 -24.01 5.65
N ALA A 5 20.54 -23.19 6.23
CA ALA A 5 19.24 -22.91 5.65
C ALA A 5 19.50 -22.17 4.33
N ASP A 6 19.13 -22.81 3.23
CA ASP A 6 19.14 -22.18 1.92
C ASP A 6 18.05 -21.11 1.94
N ALA A 7 18.45 -19.85 2.12
CA ALA A 7 17.57 -18.72 1.99
C ALA A 7 17.17 -18.65 0.51
N SER A 8 16.01 -19.23 0.18
CA SER A 8 15.37 -19.04 -1.11
C SER A 8 15.16 -17.54 -1.31
N ALA A 9 16.10 -16.89 -2.00
CA ALA A 9 15.96 -15.50 -2.42
C ALA A 9 14.71 -15.43 -3.31
N SER A 10 13.59 -14.97 -2.73
CA SER A 10 12.37 -14.77 -3.48
C SER A 10 12.69 -13.81 -4.62
N LYS A 11 12.34 -14.22 -5.85
CA LYS A 11 12.58 -13.39 -7.03
C LYS A 11 11.81 -12.08 -6.85
N ALA A 12 12.50 -10.95 -7.04
CA ALA A 12 11.89 -9.64 -6.87
C ALA A 12 10.66 -9.47 -7.79
N ILE A 13 9.60 -8.86 -7.26
CA ILE A 13 8.39 -8.50 -7.99
C ILE A 13 8.70 -7.26 -8.82
N MET A 14 8.61 -7.40 -10.14
CA MET A 14 8.81 -6.28 -11.06
C MET A 14 7.61 -5.33 -10.98
N ILE A 15 7.85 -4.05 -10.76
CA ILE A 15 6.84 -2.99 -10.88
C ILE A 15 6.96 -2.45 -12.30
N ASN A 16 5.86 -2.48 -13.06
CA ASN A 16 5.89 -2.02 -14.44
C ASN A 16 6.04 -0.50 -14.51
N GLN A 17 6.90 -0.03 -15.40
CA GLN A 17 7.04 1.39 -15.70
C GLN A 17 5.81 1.90 -16.47
N THR A 18 5.39 3.12 -16.18
CA THR A 18 4.31 3.82 -16.87
C THR A 18 4.77 5.21 -17.33
N SER A 19 4.15 5.70 -18.39
CA SER A 19 4.21 7.12 -18.80
C SER A 19 2.92 7.87 -18.44
N ARG A 20 1.99 7.21 -17.73
CA ARG A 20 0.71 7.75 -17.29
C ARG A 20 0.84 8.16 -15.83
N THR A 21 0.36 9.35 -15.50
CA THR A 21 0.19 9.77 -14.11
C THR A 21 -1.26 9.53 -13.73
N PRO A 22 -1.56 8.62 -12.79
CA PRO A 22 -2.92 8.34 -12.37
C PRO A 22 -3.52 9.55 -11.64
N LEU A 23 -4.81 9.76 -11.80
CA LEU A 23 -5.54 10.78 -11.06
C LEU A 23 -5.97 10.19 -9.71
N PHE A 24 -5.69 10.89 -8.62
CA PHE A 24 -6.09 10.46 -7.28
C PHE A 24 -7.55 10.80 -7.01
N ASP A 25 -8.45 10.09 -7.71
CA ASP A 25 -9.90 10.26 -7.65
C ASP A 25 -10.62 9.05 -7.02
N GLY A 26 -9.86 8.07 -6.53
CA GLY A 26 -10.36 6.86 -5.91
C GLY A 26 -10.74 5.79 -6.90
N ARG A 27 -10.12 5.76 -8.09
CA ARG A 27 -10.42 4.79 -9.16
C ARG A 27 -9.17 4.14 -9.76
N CYS A 28 -8.91 2.90 -9.34
CA CYS A 28 -8.16 1.87 -10.08
C CYS A 28 -8.82 1.45 -11.42
N GLY A 29 -9.13 2.39 -12.31
CA GLY A 29 -9.78 2.13 -13.59
C GLY A 29 -8.83 1.51 -14.63
N ASP A 30 -9.39 0.70 -15.53
CA ASP A 30 -8.62 -0.09 -16.52
C ASP A 30 -7.89 0.78 -17.57
N GLY A 31 -8.24 2.06 -17.68
CA GLY A 31 -7.52 3.03 -18.50
C GLY A 31 -6.21 3.45 -17.83
N GLU A 32 -6.27 4.11 -16.68
CA GLU A 32 -5.06 4.69 -16.05
C GLU A 32 -4.09 3.63 -15.53
N TRP A 33 -4.63 2.52 -14.99
CA TRP A 33 -3.87 1.44 -14.38
C TRP A 33 -3.56 0.30 -15.36
N GLN A 34 -3.77 0.52 -16.66
CA GLN A 34 -3.46 -0.45 -17.69
C GLN A 34 -1.96 -0.80 -17.68
N GLY A 35 -1.66 -2.08 -17.59
CA GLY A 35 -0.27 -2.55 -17.58
C GLY A 35 0.42 -2.44 -16.22
N ALA A 36 -0.27 -2.01 -15.16
CA ALA A 36 0.25 -2.09 -13.80
C ALA A 36 0.52 -3.55 -13.41
N THR A 37 1.54 -3.76 -12.58
CA THR A 37 1.77 -5.03 -11.89
C THR A 37 0.62 -5.26 -10.92
N ARG A 38 -0.04 -6.42 -11.02
CA ARG A 38 -1.24 -6.75 -10.24
C ARG A 38 -0.95 -7.86 -9.24
N ILE A 39 -1.28 -7.60 -7.98
CA ILE A 39 -1.26 -8.58 -6.89
C ILE A 39 -2.71 -8.90 -6.53
N GLN A 40 -3.11 -10.15 -6.69
CA GLN A 40 -4.43 -10.60 -6.28
C GLN A 40 -4.42 -10.88 -4.77
N LEU A 41 -5.42 -10.37 -4.07
CA LEU A 41 -5.71 -10.69 -2.67
C LEU A 41 -7.05 -11.45 -2.58
N PRO A 42 -7.36 -12.07 -1.43
CA PRO A 42 -8.69 -12.61 -1.16
C PRO A 42 -9.80 -11.53 -1.19
N ALA A 43 -11.05 -11.96 -1.03
CA ALA A 43 -12.23 -11.09 -0.99
C ALA A 43 -12.44 -10.21 -2.24
N GLU A 44 -11.95 -10.67 -3.41
CA GLU A 44 -11.98 -9.93 -4.69
C GLU A 44 -11.16 -8.62 -4.67
N ALA A 45 -10.30 -8.44 -3.67
CA ALA A 45 -9.40 -7.31 -3.59
C ALA A 45 -8.14 -7.51 -4.45
N ALA A 46 -7.55 -6.42 -4.93
CA ALA A 46 -6.29 -6.46 -5.65
C ALA A 46 -5.49 -5.18 -5.43
N VAL A 47 -4.16 -5.29 -5.49
CA VAL A 47 -3.24 -4.16 -5.48
C VAL A 47 -2.63 -4.01 -6.87
N TYR A 48 -2.64 -2.79 -7.39
CA TYR A 48 -2.00 -2.41 -8.65
C TYR A 48 -0.79 -1.54 -8.34
N LEU A 49 0.33 -1.82 -9.00
CA LEU A 49 1.61 -1.14 -8.81
C LEU A 49 2.16 -0.72 -10.16
N MET A 50 2.50 0.54 -10.30
CA MET A 50 3.25 1.04 -11.46
C MET A 50 4.16 2.18 -11.02
N HIS A 51 5.17 2.51 -11.80
CA HIS A 51 6.10 3.58 -11.44
C HIS A 51 6.49 4.43 -12.64
N ASP A 52 6.89 5.67 -12.38
CA ASP A 52 7.63 6.49 -13.34
C ASP A 52 9.06 6.76 -12.83
N GLN A 53 9.71 7.78 -13.38
CA GLN A 53 11.06 8.18 -12.95
C GLN A 53 11.11 8.70 -11.50
N HIS A 54 10.00 9.24 -11.00
CA HIS A 54 9.93 9.99 -9.75
C HIS A 54 9.04 9.36 -8.68
N SER A 55 8.12 8.47 -9.06
CA SER A 55 7.04 8.01 -8.19
C SER A 55 6.79 6.52 -8.31
N LEU A 56 6.47 5.91 -7.17
CA LEU A 56 5.66 4.70 -7.11
C LEU A 56 4.19 5.11 -7.01
N PHE A 57 3.34 4.49 -7.82
CA PHE A 57 1.89 4.56 -7.71
C PHE A 57 1.32 3.22 -7.26
N VAL A 58 0.47 3.24 -6.25
CA VAL A 58 -0.20 2.07 -5.68
C VAL A 58 -1.71 2.28 -5.71
N CYS A 59 -2.47 1.27 -6.11
CA CYS A 59 -3.93 1.30 -6.03
C CYS A 59 -4.49 0.02 -5.40
N ALA A 60 -5.18 0.14 -4.27
CA ALA A 60 -5.96 -0.96 -3.70
C ALA A 60 -7.41 -0.89 -4.21
N LYS A 61 -7.80 -1.90 -4.98
CA LYS A 61 -9.15 -2.11 -5.50
C LYS A 61 -9.86 -3.14 -4.63
N ALA A 62 -11.11 -2.85 -4.26
CA ALA A 62 -12.01 -3.78 -3.60
C ALA A 62 -13.44 -3.59 -4.15
N LYS A 63 -14.43 -4.22 -3.52
CA LYS A 63 -15.83 -4.19 -3.98
C LYS A 63 -16.49 -2.84 -3.67
N ASP A 64 -17.58 -2.56 -4.37
CA ASP A 64 -18.32 -1.29 -4.28
C ASP A 64 -18.91 -0.98 -2.88
N ASN A 65 -19.01 -1.97 -2.01
CA ASN A 65 -19.51 -1.83 -0.65
C ASN A 65 -18.41 -1.78 0.42
N ASP A 66 -17.14 -1.87 0.03
CA ASP A 66 -16.00 -1.79 0.92
C ASP A 66 -15.56 -0.34 1.13
N TYR A 67 -15.00 -0.05 2.30
CA TYR A 67 -14.35 1.25 2.50
C TYR A 67 -12.97 1.27 1.88
N THR A 68 -12.29 0.12 1.83
CA THR A 68 -10.92 -0.05 1.34
C THR A 68 -9.93 0.86 2.07
N VAL A 69 -9.07 0.27 2.87
CA VAL A 69 -7.95 0.95 3.54
C VAL A 69 -6.67 0.31 3.04
N ILE A 70 -5.61 1.10 2.88
CA ILE A 70 -4.29 0.59 2.49
C ILE A 70 -3.25 1.00 3.51
N ASP A 71 -2.40 0.04 3.86
CA ASP A 71 -1.21 0.21 4.67
C ASP A 71 0.00 -0.23 3.84
N LEU A 72 0.90 0.71 3.55
CA LEU A 72 2.11 0.46 2.79
C LEU A 72 3.31 0.49 3.72
N TYR A 73 3.88 -0.68 3.97
CA TYR A 73 5.08 -0.85 4.79
C TYR A 73 6.31 -0.85 3.89
N ILE A 74 7.29 0.00 4.18
CA ILE A 74 8.51 0.17 3.36
C ILE A 74 9.74 0.27 4.26
N GLU A 75 10.77 -0.49 3.91
CA GLU A 75 12.08 -0.38 4.54
C GLU A 75 12.87 0.76 3.88
N ASP A 76 13.32 1.73 4.66
CA ASP A 76 14.30 2.70 4.20
C ASP A 76 15.69 2.04 4.20
N ALA A 77 16.14 1.60 3.03
CA ALA A 77 17.45 0.95 2.87
C ALA A 77 18.64 1.82 3.32
N LYS A 78 18.48 3.15 3.48
CA LYS A 78 19.54 4.04 3.96
C LYS A 78 19.68 4.00 5.49
N THR A 79 18.57 3.91 6.20
CA THR A 79 18.53 3.98 7.68
C THR A 79 18.27 2.64 8.34
N GLY A 80 17.68 1.69 7.61
CA GLY A 80 17.16 0.42 8.13
C GLY A 80 15.83 0.57 8.88
N HIS A 81 15.24 1.77 8.92
CA HIS A 81 13.95 1.98 9.58
C HIS A 81 12.80 1.48 8.73
N LEU A 82 11.73 1.04 9.40
CA LEU A 82 10.49 0.63 8.75
C LEU A 82 9.47 1.75 8.83
N HIS A 83 8.86 2.09 7.71
CA HIS A 83 7.79 3.06 7.61
C HIS A 83 6.48 2.35 7.35
N ASN A 84 5.38 2.85 7.93
CA ASN A 84 4.02 2.49 7.56
C ASN A 84 3.32 3.76 7.06
N LEU A 85 2.92 3.75 5.80
CA LEU A 85 2.10 4.81 5.18
C LEU A 85 0.66 4.31 5.15
N HIS A 86 -0.18 4.92 5.98
CA HIS A 86 -1.56 4.53 6.17
C HIS A 86 -2.49 5.48 5.42
N ALA A 87 -3.39 4.93 4.61
CA ALA A 87 -4.44 5.69 3.94
C ALA A 87 -5.84 5.11 4.20
N SER A 88 -6.56 5.80 5.08
CA SER A 88 -7.99 5.59 5.36
C SER A 88 -8.75 6.91 5.31
N ALA A 89 -9.73 7.13 6.19
CA ALA A 89 -10.36 8.44 6.39
C ALA A 89 -9.35 9.51 6.85
N GLN A 90 -8.24 9.07 7.44
CA GLN A 90 -7.08 9.90 7.74
C GLN A 90 -5.86 9.31 7.09
N LEU A 91 -4.94 10.19 6.70
CA LEU A 91 -3.63 9.79 6.23
C LEU A 91 -2.66 9.90 7.40
N GLY A 92 -1.87 8.85 7.62
CA GLY A 92 -0.93 8.77 8.73
C GLY A 92 0.37 8.11 8.32
N GLU A 93 1.45 8.52 8.97
CA GLU A 93 2.75 7.85 8.86
C GLU A 93 3.21 7.39 10.24
N ARG A 94 3.75 6.17 10.32
CA ARG A 94 4.40 5.64 11.53
C ARG A 94 5.80 5.17 11.19
N LEU A 95 6.69 5.28 12.17
CA LEU A 95 8.07 4.81 12.10
C LEU A 95 8.27 3.68 13.10
N PHE A 96 8.82 2.56 12.67
CA PHE A 96 9.29 1.52 13.57
C PHE A 96 10.73 1.83 13.98
N THR A 97 10.93 2.07 15.27
CA THR A 97 12.26 2.30 15.85
C THR A 97 12.52 1.30 16.96
N GLU A 98 13.68 0.64 16.90
CA GLU A 98 14.20 -0.36 17.85
C GLU A 98 13.26 -1.55 18.10
N ASN A 99 12.10 -1.35 18.75
CA ASN A 99 11.17 -2.42 19.13
C ASN A 99 9.68 -2.05 19.04
N ALA A 100 9.31 -0.82 18.64
CA ALA A 100 7.92 -0.41 18.60
C ALA A 100 7.64 0.58 17.46
N TRP A 101 6.42 0.50 16.94
CA TRP A 101 5.87 1.53 16.08
C TRP A 101 5.58 2.80 16.87
N SER A 102 5.96 3.94 16.32
CA SER A 102 5.56 5.25 16.83
C SER A 102 4.04 5.43 16.82
N GLU A 103 3.58 6.46 17.51
CA GLU A 103 2.26 7.04 17.27
C GLU A 103 2.14 7.51 15.81
N SER A 104 0.91 7.59 15.32
CA SER A 104 0.65 8.05 13.96
C SER A 104 0.81 9.56 13.86
N GLU A 105 1.69 10.00 12.96
CA GLU A 105 1.74 11.39 12.52
C GLU A 105 0.70 11.61 11.43
N PHE A 106 -0.46 12.13 11.82
CA PHE A 106 -1.54 12.41 10.87
C PHE A 106 -1.25 13.64 10.02
N TRP A 107 -1.63 13.56 8.75
CA TRP A 107 -1.55 14.66 7.79
C TRP A 107 -0.13 15.15 7.47
N ASN A 108 0.89 14.36 7.83
CA ASN A 108 2.28 14.58 7.46
C ASN A 108 2.62 13.82 6.17
N HIS A 109 2.38 14.45 5.02
CA HIS A 109 2.51 13.87 3.69
C HIS A 109 3.86 14.20 3.03
N LYS A 110 4.94 14.15 3.81
CA LYS A 110 6.25 14.50 3.27
C LYS A 110 6.73 13.42 2.29
N ASP A 111 6.78 13.80 1.02
CA ASP A 111 7.23 12.98 -0.10
C ASP A 111 6.32 11.76 -0.41
N TRP A 112 5.05 11.81 -0.01
CA TRP A 112 4.01 10.86 -0.40
C TRP A 112 2.62 11.51 -0.32
N SER A 113 1.60 10.94 -0.95
CA SER A 113 0.21 11.37 -0.77
C SER A 113 -0.76 10.23 -1.11
N ALA A 114 -2.04 10.38 -0.76
CA ALA A 114 -3.05 9.38 -1.08
C ALA A 114 -4.45 9.97 -1.23
N PHE A 115 -5.34 9.25 -1.91
CA PHE A 115 -6.77 9.52 -1.92
C PHE A 115 -7.42 8.93 -0.65
N TRP A 116 -7.74 9.80 0.31
CA TRP A 116 -8.37 9.40 1.58
C TRP A 116 -9.81 8.94 1.39
N VAL A 117 -10.36 8.20 2.35
CA VAL A 117 -11.78 7.79 2.35
C VAL A 117 -12.65 9.03 2.59
N PRO A 118 -13.46 9.49 1.62
CA PRO A 118 -14.21 10.73 1.77
C PRO A 118 -15.33 10.62 2.82
N TYR A 119 -15.56 11.69 3.57
CA TYR A 119 -16.75 11.85 4.40
C TYR A 119 -18.00 11.94 3.52
N ALA A 120 -19.05 11.18 3.86
CA ALA A 120 -20.30 11.06 3.09
C ALA A 120 -21.55 11.38 3.94
N GLY A 121 -21.39 12.23 4.94
CA GLY A 121 -22.47 12.63 5.86
C GLY A 121 -22.48 11.81 7.15
N ASN A 122 -23.62 11.83 7.83
CA ASN A 122 -23.84 11.06 9.04
C ASN A 122 -24.96 10.04 8.82
N GLU A 123 -25.00 9.01 9.64
CA GLU A 123 -26.06 8.01 9.71
C GLU A 123 -26.53 7.81 11.15
N ASP A 124 -27.84 7.71 11.35
CA ASP A 124 -28.40 7.33 12.64
C ASP A 124 -28.22 5.83 12.86
N THR A 125 -27.59 5.47 13.96
CA THR A 125 -27.43 4.08 14.40
C THR A 125 -28.12 3.87 15.73
N GLU A 126 -28.31 2.62 16.15
CA GLU A 126 -28.82 2.28 17.49
C GLU A 126 -27.96 2.90 18.61
N ASN A 127 -26.69 3.20 18.32
CA ASN A 127 -25.75 3.84 19.24
C ASN A 127 -25.62 5.36 19.02
N GLY A 128 -26.59 5.98 18.34
CA GLY A 128 -26.60 7.40 18.01
C GLY A 128 -26.01 7.73 16.65
N LEU A 129 -25.86 9.04 16.38
CA LEU A 129 -25.37 9.58 15.12
C LEU A 129 -23.91 9.19 14.92
N ARG A 130 -23.60 8.52 13.81
CA ARG A 130 -22.24 8.15 13.42
C ARG A 130 -21.84 8.78 12.09
N THR A 131 -20.54 9.01 11.94
CA THR A 131 -19.96 9.41 10.66
C THR A 131 -20.15 8.30 9.64
N ARG A 132 -20.63 8.67 8.45
CA ARG A 132 -20.71 7.81 7.28
C ARG A 132 -19.60 8.19 6.31
N PHE A 133 -18.83 7.21 5.86
CA PHE A 133 -17.80 7.40 4.85
C PHE A 133 -18.28 6.90 3.48
N LEU A 134 -17.65 7.35 2.41
CA LEU A 134 -17.96 6.90 1.06
C LEU A 134 -17.39 5.49 0.84
N LYS A 135 -18.29 4.55 0.52
CA LYS A 135 -17.93 3.18 0.12
C LYS A 135 -17.65 3.11 -1.38
N GLY A 136 -16.94 2.07 -1.80
CA GLY A 136 -16.74 1.73 -3.21
C GLY A 136 -15.69 2.57 -3.93
N SER A 137 -15.07 3.54 -3.25
CA SER A 137 -13.84 4.14 -3.77
C SER A 137 -12.64 3.26 -3.43
N HIS A 138 -11.70 3.24 -4.37
CA HIS A 138 -10.42 2.55 -4.25
C HIS A 138 -9.40 3.44 -3.53
N ARG A 139 -8.26 2.89 -3.10
CA ARG A 139 -7.21 3.68 -2.43
C ARG A 139 -5.97 3.82 -3.28
N GLU A 140 -5.70 5.04 -3.68
CA GLU A 140 -4.55 5.42 -4.48
C GLU A 140 -3.51 6.09 -3.59
N VAL A 141 -2.25 5.70 -3.78
CA VAL A 141 -1.09 6.24 -3.03
C VAL A 141 0.01 6.58 -4.03
N GLN A 142 0.62 7.75 -3.86
CA GLN A 142 1.87 8.15 -4.53
C GLN A 142 2.95 8.18 -3.46
N VAL A 143 4.07 7.54 -3.74
CA VAL A 143 5.28 7.69 -2.94
C VAL A 143 6.37 8.22 -3.86
N LEU A 144 6.94 9.40 -3.54
CA LEU A 144 8.06 9.91 -4.29
C LEU A 144 9.28 9.03 -4.03
N ARG A 145 9.98 8.66 -5.10
CA ARG A 145 11.19 7.82 -5.03
C ARG A 145 12.34 8.50 -4.28
N SER A 146 12.26 9.83 -4.08
CA SER A 146 13.19 10.57 -3.21
C SER A 146 13.02 10.25 -1.73
N LYS A 147 11.83 9.78 -1.29
CA LYS A 147 11.57 9.39 0.10
C LYS A 147 12.36 8.14 0.50
N PHE A 148 12.37 7.13 -0.40
CA PHE A 148 13.08 5.86 -0.22
C PHE A 148 14.01 5.62 -1.41
N PRO A 149 15.30 6.00 -1.34
CA PRO A 149 16.20 5.91 -2.48
C PRO A 149 16.49 4.45 -2.84
N GLY A 150 16.53 4.16 -4.14
CA GLY A 150 16.92 2.85 -4.66
C GLY A 150 16.09 2.38 -5.84
N ASN A 151 16.58 1.34 -6.52
CA ASN A 151 15.89 0.66 -7.62
C ASN A 151 15.21 -0.64 -7.17
N THR A 152 15.28 -0.94 -5.87
CA THR A 152 14.54 -2.03 -5.24
C THR A 152 14.08 -1.62 -3.85
N TRP A 153 12.84 -1.91 -3.49
CA TRP A 153 12.29 -1.69 -2.15
C TRP A 153 11.83 -3.01 -1.54
N ASN A 154 12.04 -3.20 -0.25
CA ASN A 154 11.37 -4.25 0.51
C ASN A 154 10.07 -3.66 1.04
N MET A 155 8.94 -4.30 0.69
CA MET A 155 7.62 -3.80 1.06
C MET A 155 6.68 -4.92 1.49
N MET A 156 5.78 -4.56 2.40
CA MET A 156 4.58 -5.30 2.74
C MET A 156 3.39 -4.39 2.49
N ILE A 157 2.31 -4.93 1.92
CA ILE A 157 1.11 -4.16 1.57
C ILE A 157 -0.09 -4.80 2.26
N GLY A 158 -0.76 -4.06 3.13
CA GLY A 158 -2.02 -4.44 3.77
C GLY A 158 -3.21 -3.77 3.09
N VAL A 159 -4.29 -4.53 2.90
CA VAL A 159 -5.59 -4.00 2.48
C VAL A 159 -6.65 -4.44 3.47
N SER A 160 -7.33 -3.47 4.09
CA SER A 160 -8.32 -3.71 5.14
C SER A 160 -9.63 -2.93 4.90
N GLY A 161 -10.58 -3.04 5.83
CA GLY A 161 -11.91 -2.43 5.67
C GLY A 161 -12.76 -3.13 4.61
N LEU A 162 -12.59 -4.45 4.49
CA LEU A 162 -13.21 -5.29 3.47
C LEU A 162 -14.34 -6.16 4.05
N HIS A 163 -15.32 -6.48 3.21
CA HIS A 163 -16.28 -7.56 3.47
C HIS A 163 -15.73 -8.88 2.94
N HIS A 164 -15.67 -9.90 3.80
CA HIS A 164 -15.30 -11.25 3.42
C HIS A 164 -16.18 -12.26 4.16
N GLU A 165 -16.68 -13.27 3.45
CA GLU A 165 -17.52 -14.34 4.02
C GLU A 165 -18.70 -13.84 4.88
N GLY A 166 -19.35 -12.77 4.42
CA GLY A 166 -20.51 -12.18 5.09
C GLY A 166 -20.19 -11.31 6.31
N LYS A 167 -18.91 -11.06 6.61
CA LYS A 167 -18.46 -10.20 7.73
C LYS A 167 -17.66 -9.01 7.21
N TYR A 168 -17.84 -7.86 7.86
CA TYR A 168 -17.02 -6.66 7.63
C TYR A 168 -15.78 -6.66 8.53
N GLY A 169 -14.69 -6.06 8.06
CA GLY A 169 -13.46 -5.85 8.82
C GLY A 169 -12.34 -6.83 8.48
N ALA A 170 -12.45 -7.54 7.35
CA ALA A 170 -11.36 -8.38 6.87
C ALA A 170 -10.15 -7.54 6.44
N GLU A 171 -8.98 -8.14 6.60
CA GLU A 171 -7.67 -7.57 6.27
C GLU A 171 -6.81 -8.66 5.64
N PHE A 172 -6.09 -8.31 4.58
CA PHE A 172 -5.18 -9.20 3.87
C PHE A 172 -3.86 -8.49 3.56
N PHE A 173 -2.78 -9.26 3.60
CA PHE A 173 -1.44 -8.75 3.37
C PHE A 173 -0.77 -9.43 2.17
N HIS A 174 0.16 -8.71 1.56
CA HIS A 174 1.12 -9.27 0.64
C HIS A 174 2.55 -8.90 1.06
N PRO A 175 3.45 -9.88 1.25
CA PRO A 175 3.18 -11.32 1.34
C PRO A 175 2.19 -11.69 2.45
N GLU A 176 1.48 -12.82 2.30
CA GLU A 176 0.48 -13.27 3.28
C GLU A 176 1.09 -13.55 4.66
N SER A 177 2.32 -14.07 4.69
CA SER A 177 3.05 -14.39 5.92
C SER A 177 3.95 -13.26 6.42
N ALA A 178 3.80 -12.04 5.89
CA ALA A 178 4.63 -10.92 6.27
C ALA A 178 4.34 -10.48 7.71
N VAL A 179 5.39 -10.11 8.43
CA VAL A 179 5.34 -9.56 9.78
C VAL A 179 5.75 -8.10 9.70
N ASP A 180 4.90 -7.20 10.17
CA ASP A 180 5.08 -5.74 10.05
C ASP A 180 6.33 -5.20 10.77
N THR A 181 6.87 -5.97 11.71
CA THR A 181 8.10 -5.63 12.46
C THR A 181 9.36 -6.34 11.95
N ASP A 182 9.25 -7.16 10.90
CA ASP A 182 10.37 -7.92 10.34
C ASP A 182 10.41 -7.82 8.80
N ALA A 183 11.19 -6.86 8.31
CA ALA A 183 11.37 -6.63 6.87
C ALA A 183 11.99 -7.82 6.12
N SER A 184 12.60 -8.79 6.79
CA SER A 184 13.10 -10.00 6.12
C SER A 184 11.97 -10.90 5.60
N THR A 185 10.75 -10.71 6.13
CA THR A 185 9.54 -11.42 5.69
C THR A 185 8.80 -10.71 4.55
N TRP A 186 9.26 -9.52 4.16
CA TRP A 186 8.60 -8.68 3.16
C TRP A 186 9.01 -9.07 1.74
N ALA A 187 8.20 -8.67 0.76
CA ALA A 187 8.54 -8.91 -0.64
C ALA A 187 9.52 -7.85 -1.13
N ARG A 188 10.49 -8.26 -1.94
CA ARG A 188 11.36 -7.34 -2.67
C ARG A 188 10.67 -6.94 -3.98
N PHE A 189 10.59 -5.65 -4.23
CA PHE A 189 10.06 -5.05 -5.44
C PHE A 189 11.16 -4.37 -6.23
N SER A 190 11.09 -4.39 -7.56
CA SER A 190 12.09 -3.77 -8.44
C SER A 190 11.44 -2.81 -9.44
N PHE A 191 12.05 -1.64 -9.57
CA PHE A 191 11.67 -0.58 -10.52
C PHE A 191 12.40 -0.72 -11.86
N ALA A 192 12.79 -1.94 -12.24
CA ALA A 192 13.64 -2.15 -13.42
C ALA A 192 12.87 -1.90 -14.73
N GLY A 193 13.54 -1.17 -15.63
CA GLY A 193 12.99 -0.43 -16.77
C GLY A 193 13.86 0.77 -17.17
N GLU A 194 14.80 1.18 -16.29
CA GLU A 194 15.83 2.21 -16.54
C GLU A 194 16.95 1.75 -17.50
N GLU A 195 16.63 1.15 -18.66
CA GLU A 195 17.58 1.10 -19.77
C GLU A 195 17.58 2.45 -20.51
N GLY A 196 18.50 3.32 -20.09
CA GLY A 196 19.06 4.37 -20.96
C GLY A 196 18.32 5.72 -21.00
N ALA A 197 18.68 6.59 -20.06
CA ALA A 197 18.77 8.03 -20.34
C ALA A 197 20.07 8.54 -19.70
N ARG A 198 21.17 8.40 -20.47
CA ARG A 198 22.40 9.17 -20.25
C ARG A 198 22.28 10.50 -20.97
#